data_AF-A0A2V7KTW1-F1
#
_entry.id   AF-A0A2V7KTW1-F1
#
_cell.length_a   1.000
_cell.length_b   1.000
_cell.length_c   1.000
_cell.angle_alpha   90.00
_cell.angle_beta   90.00
_cell.angle_gamma   90.00
#
_symmetry.space_group_name_H-M   'P 1'
#
loop_
_entity.id
_entity.type
_entity.pdbx_description
1 polymer ?
#
loop_
_entity_poly.entity_id
_entity_poly.type
_entity_poly.pdbx_seq_one_letter_code
_entity_poly.pdbx_strand_id
1 'polypeptide(L)'
;MRKGGDALDVLQGVRAKAHQLNQLILPRGVQLVPFYDRATLVNHTVDTVEENLAIGATLVLVILVIFLGDWRSALIVGAVIPLSLLCAFILMDWRGVSANLISLGAVDFGIIVDSAVVMVEAFMVRLALRPPADEIERRATVHKPPS
;
A
#
# COMPACT_ATOMS: atom_id res chain seq x y z
N MET A 1 15.73 6.13 27.39
CA MET A 1 14.72 5.71 26.38
C MET A 1 14.96 6.50 25.10
N ARG A 2 15.50 5.88 24.04
CA ARG A 2 15.61 6.53 22.72
C ARG A 2 14.30 6.29 21.97
N LYS A 3 13.50 7.34 21.82
CA LYS A 3 12.29 7.36 20.98
C LYS A 3 12.74 7.23 19.51
N GLY A 4 12.26 6.21 18.79
CA GLY A 4 12.40 6.14 17.33
C GLY A 4 13.06 4.89 16.74
N GLY A 5 13.46 3.91 17.55
CA GLY A 5 13.91 2.60 17.02
C GLY A 5 12.72 1.66 16.87
N ASP A 6 12.58 1.05 15.69
CA ASP A 6 11.60 0.01 15.41
C ASP A 6 11.62 -1.03 16.54
N ALA A 7 10.50 -1.18 17.24
CA ALA A 7 10.44 -1.94 18.49
C ALA A 7 10.83 -3.41 18.27
N LEU A 8 10.64 -3.91 17.05
CA LEU A 8 11.04 -5.24 16.58
C LEU A 8 12.56 -5.38 16.46
N ASP A 9 13.25 -4.38 15.93
CA ASP A 9 14.70 -4.41 15.69
C ASP A 9 15.48 -4.29 17.00
N VAL A 10 14.98 -3.47 17.93
CA VAL A 10 15.50 -3.40 19.31
C VAL A 10 15.24 -4.71 20.06
N LEU A 11 14.08 -5.36 19.85
CA LEU A 11 13.78 -6.67 20.44
C LEU A 11 14.72 -7.76 19.92
N GLN A 12 15.02 -7.76 18.62
CA GLN A 12 15.96 -8.70 18.00
C GLN A 12 17.38 -8.49 18.53
N GLY A 13 17.83 -7.23 18.64
CA GLY A 13 19.13 -6.89 19.24
C GLY A 13 19.24 -7.28 20.72
N VAL A 14 18.16 -7.12 21.49
CA VAL A 14 18.10 -7.56 22.90
C VAL A 14 18.07 -9.09 23.00
N ARG A 15 17.31 -9.80 22.14
CA ARG A 15 17.31 -11.27 22.10
C ARG A 15 18.69 -11.83 21.71
N ALA A 16 19.35 -11.26 20.71
CA ALA A 16 20.69 -11.68 20.29
C ALA A 16 21.72 -11.50 21.41
N LYS A 17 21.66 -10.36 22.12
CA LYS A 17 22.56 -10.09 23.24
C LYS A 17 22.24 -10.93 24.48
N ALA A 18 20.96 -11.18 24.75
CA ALA A 18 20.51 -12.10 25.80
C ALA A 18 20.95 -13.54 25.51
N HIS A 19 20.96 -13.97 24.23
CA HIS A 19 21.42 -15.29 23.85
C HIS A 19 22.94 -15.44 24.00
N GLN A 20 23.72 -14.40 23.65
CA GLN A 20 25.16 -14.35 23.93
C GLN A 20 25.48 -14.37 25.43
N LEU A 21 24.71 -13.65 26.25
CA LEU A 21 24.88 -13.61 27.70
C LEU A 21 24.55 -14.96 28.37
N ASN A 22 23.50 -15.65 27.91
CA ASN A 22 23.17 -17.02 28.35
C ASN A 22 24.27 -18.04 27.98
N GLN A 23 25.06 -17.79 26.93
CA GLN A 23 26.15 -18.68 26.51
C GLN A 23 27.49 -18.38 27.18
N LEU A 24 27.79 -17.11 27.50
CA LEU A 24 29.12 -16.70 28.01
C LEU A 24 29.19 -16.50 29.54
N ILE A 25 28.10 -16.13 30.23
CA ILE A 25 28.21 -15.55 31.58
C ILE A 25 27.42 -16.32 32.66
N LEU A 26 26.37 -17.08 32.29
CA LEU A 26 25.52 -17.72 33.29
C LEU A 26 26.03 -19.11 33.75
N PRO A 27 26.15 -19.36 35.07
CA PRO A 27 26.55 -20.66 35.61
C PRO A 27 25.48 -21.74 35.35
N ARG A 28 25.92 -23.01 35.29
CA ARG A 28 25.06 -24.18 35.03
C ARG A 28 23.87 -24.20 36.00
N GLY A 29 22.66 -24.01 35.48
CA GLY A 29 21.41 -24.14 36.24
C GLY A 29 20.52 -22.91 36.29
N VAL A 30 20.92 -21.77 35.72
CA VAL A 30 20.10 -20.55 35.67
C VAL A 30 19.74 -20.22 34.21
N GLN A 31 18.45 -20.24 33.89
CA GLN A 31 17.93 -19.84 32.57
C GLN A 31 17.20 -18.50 32.71
N LEU A 32 17.59 -17.51 31.90
CA LEU A 32 16.85 -16.27 31.76
C LEU A 32 15.58 -16.55 30.94
N VAL A 33 14.44 -16.73 31.61
CA VAL A 33 13.13 -16.90 30.95
C VAL A 33 12.47 -15.52 30.82
N PRO A 34 12.35 -14.94 29.61
CA PRO A 34 11.70 -13.66 29.43
C PRO A 34 10.20 -13.79 29.72
N PHE A 35 9.76 -13.23 30.86
CA PHE A 35 8.39 -13.34 31.39
C PHE A 35 7.37 -12.38 30.72
N TYR A 36 7.76 -11.63 29.68
CA TYR A 36 6.88 -10.67 29.01
C TYR A 36 7.19 -10.61 27.52
N ASP A 37 6.67 -11.57 26.76
CA ASP A 37 6.87 -11.63 25.33
C ASP A 37 5.90 -10.66 24.63
N ARG A 38 6.20 -9.35 24.64
CA ARG A 38 5.47 -8.36 23.83
C ARG A 38 5.50 -8.72 22.33
N ALA A 39 6.37 -9.63 21.92
CA ALA A 39 6.40 -10.18 20.57
C ALA A 39 5.14 -10.99 20.22
N THR A 40 4.50 -11.73 21.15
CA THR A 40 3.32 -12.54 20.82
C THR A 40 2.11 -11.67 20.49
N LEU A 41 1.88 -10.60 21.27
CA LEU A 41 0.81 -9.63 21.00
C LEU A 41 1.05 -8.83 19.71
N VAL A 42 2.30 -8.44 19.45
CA VAL A 42 2.66 -7.75 18.20
C VAL A 42 2.47 -8.67 17.00
N ASN A 43 2.96 -9.90 17.05
CA ASN A 43 2.81 -10.86 15.94
C ASN A 43 1.34 -11.14 15.63
N HIS A 44 0.50 -11.42 16.63
CA HIS A 44 -0.94 -11.61 16.41
C HIS A 44 -1.63 -10.38 15.81
N THR A 45 -1.20 -9.17 16.19
CA THR A 45 -1.76 -7.94 15.64
C THR A 45 -1.27 -7.70 14.21
N VAL A 46 -0.02 -8.05 13.87
CA VAL A 46 0.51 -7.99 12.49
C VAL A 46 -0.30 -8.92 11.59
N ASP A 47 -0.48 -10.19 11.98
CA ASP A 47 -1.21 -11.18 11.18
C ASP A 47 -2.64 -10.73 10.90
N THR A 48 -3.32 -10.19 11.93
CA THR A 48 -4.70 -9.69 11.79
C THR A 48 -4.78 -8.47 10.86
N VAL A 49 -3.80 -7.56 10.93
CA VAL A 49 -3.77 -6.36 10.07
C VAL A 49 -3.45 -6.74 8.63
N GLU A 50 -2.55 -7.70 8.41
CA GLU A 50 -2.24 -8.21 7.07
C GLU A 50 -3.47 -8.86 6.43
N GLU A 51 -4.17 -9.72 7.17
CA GLU A 51 -5.41 -10.33 6.70
C GLU A 51 -6.47 -9.27 6.37
N ASN A 52 -6.65 -8.28 7.25
CA ASN A 52 -7.61 -7.20 7.02
C ASN A 52 -7.23 -6.32 5.81
N LEU A 53 -5.93 -6.07 5.60
CA LEU A 53 -5.43 -5.38 4.40
C LEU A 53 -5.74 -6.18 3.14
N ALA A 54 -5.50 -7.49 3.17
CA ALA A 54 -5.75 -8.38 2.04
C ALA A 54 -7.25 -8.47 1.71
N ILE A 55 -8.11 -8.60 2.72
CA ILE A 55 -9.57 -8.60 2.57
C ILE A 55 -10.03 -7.25 2.00
N GLY A 56 -9.56 -6.14 2.56
CA GLY A 56 -9.89 -4.79 2.09
C GLY A 56 -9.48 -4.53 0.65
N ALA A 57 -8.24 -4.88 0.28
CA ALA A 57 -7.76 -4.75 -1.09
C ALA A 57 -8.55 -5.62 -2.07
N THR A 58 -8.91 -6.85 -1.67
CA THR A 58 -9.74 -7.75 -2.48
C THR A 58 -11.14 -7.18 -2.69
N LEU A 59 -11.76 -6.62 -1.64
CA LEU A 59 -13.08 -5.99 -1.73
C LEU A 59 -13.08 -4.83 -2.72
N VAL A 60 -12.05 -3.98 -2.66
CA VAL A 60 -11.90 -2.85 -3.60
C VAL A 60 -11.73 -3.36 -5.03
N LEU A 61 -10.94 -4.41 -5.26
CA LEU A 61 -10.77 -4.99 -6.59
C LEU A 61 -12.09 -5.51 -7.17
N VAL A 62 -12.92 -6.16 -6.35
CA VAL A 62 -14.26 -6.63 -6.76
C VAL A 62 -15.15 -5.45 -7.15
N ILE A 63 -15.18 -4.40 -6.34
CA ILE A 63 -15.97 -3.19 -6.64
C ILE A 63 -15.49 -2.52 -7.93
N LEU A 64 -14.17 -2.42 -8.14
CA LEU A 64 -13.59 -1.87 -9.37
C LEU A 64 -14.06 -2.62 -10.62
N VAL A 65 -14.07 -3.95 -10.58
CA VAL A 65 -14.52 -4.78 -11.70
C VAL A 65 -16.00 -4.55 -11.98
N ILE A 66 -16.84 -4.43 -10.94
CA ILE A 66 -18.28 -4.17 -11.09
C ILE A 66 -18.53 -2.77 -11.69
N PHE A 67 -17.80 -1.75 -11.23
CA PHE A 67 -18.00 -0.37 -11.68
C PHE A 67 -17.46 -0.10 -13.08
N LEU A 68 -16.26 -0.59 -13.41
CA LEU A 68 -15.66 -0.37 -14.72
C LEU A 68 -16.21 -1.33 -15.78
N GLY A 69 -16.68 -2.52 -15.41
CA GLY A 69 -17.16 -3.55 -16.33
C GLY A 69 -16.08 -4.18 -17.22
N ASP A 70 -14.86 -3.64 -17.23
CA ASP A 70 -13.70 -4.13 -17.98
C ASP A 70 -12.56 -4.51 -17.02
N TRP A 71 -12.17 -5.79 -17.04
CA TRP A 71 -11.15 -6.35 -16.16
C TRP A 71 -9.76 -5.73 -16.39
N ARG A 72 -9.44 -5.30 -17.61
CA ARG A 72 -8.13 -4.67 -17.91
C ARG A 72 -8.02 -3.31 -17.24
N SER A 73 -9.06 -2.50 -17.37
CA SER A 73 -9.15 -1.18 -16.74
C SER A 73 -9.14 -1.30 -15.22
N ALA A 74 -9.85 -2.28 -14.67
CA ALA A 74 -9.85 -2.56 -13.23
C ALA A 74 -8.45 -2.94 -12.70
N LEU A 75 -7.69 -3.76 -13.44
CA LEU A 75 -6.30 -4.09 -13.08
C LEU A 75 -5.36 -2.88 -13.12
N ILE A 76 -5.52 -2.01 -14.12
CA ILE A 76 -4.72 -0.79 -14.26
C ILE A 76 -4.97 0.14 -13.06
N VAL A 77 -6.23 0.34 -12.68
CA VAL A 77 -6.59 1.14 -11.50
C VAL A 77 -6.15 0.43 -10.22
N GLY A 78 -6.32 -0.89 -10.13
CA GLY A 78 -5.92 -1.70 -8.98
C GLY A 78 -4.41 -1.65 -8.71
N ALA A 79 -3.58 -1.49 -9.74
CA ALA A 79 -2.13 -1.32 -9.59
C ALA A 79 -1.73 -0.04 -8.83
N VAL A 80 -2.63 0.94 -8.72
CA VAL A 80 -2.41 2.16 -7.90
C VAL A 80 -2.32 1.81 -6.42
N ILE A 81 -3.01 0.78 -5.94
CA ILE A 81 -3.00 0.36 -4.53
C ILE A 81 -1.58 -0.02 -4.05
N PRO A 82 -0.91 -1.04 -4.63
CA PRO A 82 0.43 -1.42 -4.20
C PRO A 82 1.47 -0.32 -4.50
N LEU A 83 1.31 0.43 -5.59
CA LEU A 83 2.22 1.52 -5.92
C LEU A 83 2.16 2.66 -4.89
N SER A 84 0.96 3.00 -4.43
CA SER A 84 0.74 4.02 -3.39
C SER A 84 1.30 3.57 -2.05
N LEU A 85 1.08 2.31 -1.67
CA LEU A 85 1.68 1.71 -0.48
C LEU A 85 3.21 1.72 -0.53
N LEU A 86 3.80 1.34 -1.67
CA LEU A 86 5.25 1.36 -1.86
C LEU A 86 5.80 2.78 -1.71
N CYS A 87 5.15 3.76 -2.34
CA CYS A 87 5.53 5.17 -2.22
C CYS A 87 5.42 5.67 -0.77
N ALA A 88 4.37 5.27 -0.04
CA ALA A 88 4.19 5.59 1.36
C ALA A 88 5.30 5.00 2.24
N PHE A 89 5.67 3.72 2.02
CA PHE A 89 6.77 3.07 2.73
C PHE A 89 8.12 3.74 2.45
N ILE A 90 8.39 4.11 1.19
CA ILE A 90 9.61 4.85 0.82
C ILE A 90 9.64 6.21 1.53
N LEU A 91 8.51 6.93 1.58
CA LEU A 91 8.42 8.22 2.28
C LEU A 91 8.59 8.10 3.80
N MET A 92 8.05 7.02 4.39
CA MET A 92 8.18 6.71 5.81
C MET A 92 9.64 6.41 6.16
N ASP A 93 10.29 5.57 5.35
CA ASP A 93 11.71 5.24 5.48
C ASP A 93 12.58 6.51 5.37
N TRP A 94 12.32 7.34 4.35
CA TRP A 94 13.05 8.60 4.18
C TRP A 94 12.84 9.61 5.31
N ARG A 95 11.64 9.66 5.90
CA ARG A 95 11.34 10.51 7.07
C ARG A 95 11.73 9.87 8.41
N GLY A 96 12.22 8.62 8.41
CA GLY A 96 12.55 7.88 9.63
C GLY A 96 11.35 7.60 10.53
N VAL A 97 10.14 7.54 9.96
CA VAL A 97 8.90 7.23 10.70
C VAL A 97 8.62 5.73 10.54
N SER A 98 8.48 5.02 11.66
CA SER A 98 8.18 3.58 11.65
C SER A 98 6.79 3.30 11.07
N ALA A 99 6.69 2.28 10.22
CA ALA A 99 5.43 1.72 9.75
C ALA A 99 4.75 0.91 10.88
N ASN A 100 4.13 1.61 11.83
CA ASN A 100 3.39 0.98 12.91
C ASN A 100 2.02 0.46 12.43
N LEU A 101 1.52 -0.60 13.06
CA LEU A 101 0.23 -1.23 12.75
C LEU A 101 -0.96 -0.26 12.79
N ILE A 102 -0.94 0.73 13.68
CA ILE A 102 -1.97 1.79 13.71
C ILE A 102 -1.90 2.64 12.44
N SER A 103 -0.69 2.95 11.97
CA SER A 103 -0.50 3.71 10.73
C SER A 103 -0.82 2.89 9.50
N LEU A 104 -0.55 1.58 9.53
CA LEU A 104 -0.87 0.64 8.45
C LEU A 104 -2.38 0.38 8.36
N GLY A 105 -3.04 0.21 9.51
CA GLY A 105 -4.50 0.05 9.59
C GLY A 105 -5.28 1.34 9.31
N ALA A 106 -4.63 2.51 9.38
CA ALA A 106 -5.21 3.79 8.96
C ALA A 106 -5.15 4.02 7.44
N VAL A 107 -4.56 3.12 6.67
CA VAL A 107 -4.55 3.22 5.21
C VAL A 107 -5.94 2.92 4.67
N ASP A 108 -6.58 3.94 4.09
CA ASP A 108 -7.88 3.81 3.43
C ASP A 108 -7.69 3.64 1.91
N PHE A 109 -7.89 2.41 1.43
CA PHE A 109 -7.83 2.10 0.01
C PHE A 109 -8.94 2.78 -0.80
N GLY A 110 -10.10 3.04 -0.19
CA GLY A 110 -11.23 3.69 -0.86
C GLY A 110 -10.83 5.09 -1.32
N ILE A 111 -10.20 5.88 -0.44
CA ILE A 111 -9.72 7.23 -0.78
C ILE A 111 -8.64 7.19 -1.87
N ILE A 112 -7.71 6.23 -1.79
CA ILE A 112 -6.64 6.08 -2.80
C ILE A 112 -7.24 5.77 -4.18
N VAL A 113 -8.23 4.88 -4.22
CA VAL A 113 -8.80 4.37 -5.48
C VAL A 113 -9.85 5.30 -6.08
N ASP A 114 -10.63 6.01 -5.27
CA ASP A 114 -11.67 6.96 -5.72
C ASP A 114 -11.10 7.97 -6.73
N SER A 115 -9.97 8.57 -6.38
CA SER A 115 -9.26 9.54 -7.23
C SER A 115 -8.81 8.94 -8.57
N ALA A 116 -8.36 7.68 -8.55
CA ALA A 116 -7.90 6.97 -9.74
C ALA A 116 -9.06 6.55 -10.66
N VAL A 117 -10.17 6.10 -10.08
CA VAL A 117 -11.38 5.72 -10.83
C VAL A 117 -11.96 6.92 -11.57
N VAL A 118 -12.13 8.05 -10.87
CA VAL A 118 -12.65 9.29 -11.48
C VAL A 118 -11.77 9.74 -12.66
N MET A 119 -10.44 9.63 -12.53
CA MET A 119 -9.52 10.00 -13.61
C MET A 119 -9.64 9.07 -14.82
N VAL A 120 -9.76 7.76 -14.59
CA VAL A 120 -9.92 6.77 -15.68
C VAL A 120 -11.27 6.95 -16.37
N GLU A 121 -12.35 7.14 -15.62
CA GLU A 121 -13.68 7.44 -16.18
C GLU A 121 -13.63 8.71 -17.04
N ALA A 122 -13.03 9.79 -16.53
CA ALA A 122 -12.87 11.03 -17.28
C ALA A 122 -12.06 10.82 -18.57
N PHE A 123 -11.02 9.99 -18.54
CA PHE A 123 -10.22 9.65 -19.71
C PHE A 123 -11.04 8.86 -20.75
N MET A 124 -11.80 7.86 -20.29
CA MET A 124 -12.68 7.06 -21.15
C MET A 124 -13.77 7.91 -21.80
N VAL A 125 -14.44 8.77 -21.03
CA VAL A 125 -15.46 9.70 -21.54
C VAL A 125 -14.84 10.66 -22.57
N ARG A 126 -13.65 11.20 -22.30
CA ARG A 126 -12.98 12.14 -23.21
C ARG A 126 -12.52 11.47 -24.52
N LEU A 127 -12.13 10.20 -24.48
CA LEU A 127 -11.83 9.41 -25.68
C LEU A 127 -13.09 9.10 -26.49
N ALA A 128 -14.19 8.77 -25.83
CA ALA A 128 -15.47 8.50 -26.49
C ALA A 128 -16.05 9.75 -27.17
N LEU A 129 -15.84 10.95 -26.60
CA LEU A 129 -16.30 12.23 -27.16
C LEU A 129 -15.36 12.85 -28.19
N ARG A 130 -14.17 12.30 -28.41
CA ARG A 130 -13.26 12.82 -29.45
C ARG A 130 -13.85 12.49 -30.83
N PRO A 131 -14.13 13.49 -31.69
CA PRO A 131 -14.54 13.21 -33.06
C PRO A 131 -13.41 12.43 -33.75
N PRO A 132 -13.74 11.39 -34.51
CA PRO A 132 -12.74 10.58 -35.22
C PRO A 132 -11.94 11.51 -36.17
N ALA A 133 -10.63 11.28 -36.25
CA ALA A 133 -9.66 12.20 -36.87
C ALA A 133 -10.03 12.57 -38.32
N ASP A 134 -10.72 11.67 -38.99
CA ASP A 134 -11.32 11.75 -40.33
C ASP A 134 -12.39 12.87 -40.47
N GLU A 135 -13.09 13.24 -39.40
CA GLU A 135 -14.08 14.33 -39.41
C GLU A 135 -13.42 15.72 -39.38
N ILE A 136 -12.26 15.84 -38.73
CA ILE A 136 -11.49 17.10 -38.62
C ILE A 136 -10.93 17.48 -40.00
N GLU A 137 -10.46 16.51 -40.77
CA GLU A 137 -9.93 16.72 -42.12
C GLU A 137 -11.03 17.06 -43.15
N ARG A 138 -12.22 16.46 -43.01
CA ARG A 138 -13.40 16.84 -43.81
C ARG A 138 -13.90 18.25 -43.52
N ARG A 139 -13.85 18.70 -42.26
CA ARG A 139 -14.22 20.09 -41.92
C ARG A 139 -13.18 21.11 -42.37
N ALA A 140 -11.90 20.75 -42.36
CA ALA A 140 -10.82 21.61 -42.85
C ALA A 140 -10.86 21.80 -44.38
N THR A 141 -11.31 20.79 -45.13
CA THR A 141 -11.39 20.85 -46.61
C THR A 141 -12.61 21.62 -47.13
N VAL A 142 -13.72 21.65 -46.38
CA VAL A 142 -14.96 22.35 -46.79
C VAL A 142 -14.90 23.87 -46.61
N HIS A 143 -14.01 24.41 -45.75
CA HIS A 143 -13.94 25.85 -45.46
C HIS A 143 -12.87 26.62 -46.26
N LYS A 144 -12.27 26.05 -47.31
CA LYS A 144 -11.35 26.81 -48.18
C LYS A 144 -12.17 27.79 -49.03
N PRO A 145 -12.05 29.12 -48.85
CA PRO A 145 -12.82 30.08 -49.64
C PRO A 145 -12.41 30.00 -51.12
N PRO A 146 -13.36 30.14 -52.07
CA PRO A 146 -13.03 30.18 -53.49
C PRO A 146 -12.18 31.41 -53.79
N SER A 147 -11.09 31.16 -54.54
CA SER A 147 -10.12 32.14 -55.04
C SER A 147 -10.74 33.15 -55.99
#